data_AF-A0AAV8TXC7-F1
#
_entry.id   AF-A0AAV8TXC7-F1
#
_cell.length_a   1.000
_cell.length_b   1.000
_cell.length_c   1.000
_cell.angle_alpha   90.00
_cell.angle_beta   90.00
_cell.angle_gamma   90.00
#
_symmetry.space_group_name_H-M   'P 1'
#
loop_
_entity.id
_entity.type
_entity.pdbx_description
1 polymer ?
#
loop_
_entity_poly.entity_id
_entity_poly.type
_entity_poly.pdbx_seq_one_letter_code
_entity_poly.pdbx_strand_id
1 'polypeptide(L)' 'MNKEFRRMDKAVENQVADNYYRPDLKKATLARLTVVHRSLKVAKSGVKKRIILARK' A
#
# COMPACT_ATOMS: atom_id res chain seq x y z
N MET A 1 4.84 8.58 7.29
CA MET A 1 4.29 7.27 6.85
C MET A 1 3.55 6.62 8.01
N ASN A 2 2.39 6.02 7.76
CA ASN A 2 1.58 5.38 8.81
C ASN A 2 2.29 4.13 9.37
N LYS A 3 2.13 3.86 10.67
CA LYS A 3 2.74 2.71 11.35
C LYS A 3 2.35 1.36 10.71
N GLU A 4 1.11 1.24 10.25
CA GLU A 4 0.60 0.03 9.57
C GLU A 4 1.33 -0.23 8.26
N PHE A 5 1.54 0.80 7.44
CA PHE A 5 2.28 0.66 6.19
C PHE A 5 3.70 0.18 6.46
N ARG A 6 4.36 0.74 7.48
CA ARG A 6 5.73 0.36 7.85
C ARG A 6 5.82 -1.10 8.33
N ARG A 7 4.78 -1.63 8.98
CA ARG A 7 4.69 -3.06 9.35
C ARG A 7 4.52 -3.95 8.12
N MET A 8 3.68 -3.53 7.18
CA MET A 8 3.44 -4.27 5.93
C MET A 8 4.69 -4.28 5.04
N ASP A 9 5.40 -3.15 4.96
CA ASP A 9 6.67 -2.99 4.24
C ASP A 9 7.74 -3.95 4.79
N LYS A 10 7.87 -4.03 6.12
CA LYS A 10 8.80 -4.95 6.79
C LYS A 10 8.45 -6.42 6.56
N ALA A 11 7.16 -6.77 6.51
CA ALA A 11 6.74 -8.15 6.23
C ALA A 11 7.07 -8.55 4.79
N VAL A 12 6.86 -7.65 3.83
CA VAL A 12 7.22 -7.85 2.43
C VAL A 12 8.74 -7.92 2.27
N GLU A 13 9.48 -7.06 2.97
CA GLU A 13 10.94 -7.08 2.95
C GLU A 13 11.48 -8.41 3.49
N ASN A 14 11.00 -8.90 4.62
CA ASN A 14 11.42 -10.21 5.14
C ASN A 14 11.10 -11.35 4.15
N GLN A 15 9.89 -11.38 3.56
CA GLN A 15 9.52 -12.45 2.61
C GLN A 15 10.34 -12.45 1.32
N VAL A 16 10.72 -11.27 0.82
CA VAL A 16 11.41 -11.12 -0.47
C VAL A 16 12.93 -11.07 -0.30
N ALA A 17 13.43 -10.53 0.81
CA ALA A 17 14.87 -10.41 1.08
C ALA A 17 15.44 -11.70 1.70
N ASP A 18 14.73 -12.36 2.62
CA ASP A 18 15.27 -13.54 3.31
C ASP A 18 15.36 -14.77 2.39
N ASN A 19 14.63 -14.77 1.27
CA ASN A 19 14.67 -15.87 0.30
C ASN A 19 15.82 -15.78 -0.71
N TYR A 20 16.57 -14.67 -0.83
CA TYR A 20 17.77 -14.46 -1.68
C TYR A 20 17.73 -14.89 -3.17
N TYR A 21 16.67 -15.52 -3.66
CA TYR A 21 16.60 -16.06 -5.01
C TYR A 21 16.42 -14.97 -6.08
N ARG A 22 15.83 -13.82 -5.72
CA ARG A 22 15.44 -12.76 -6.67
C ARG A 22 15.46 -11.34 -6.08
N PRO A 23 16.66 -10.74 -5.95
CA PRO A 23 16.80 -9.35 -5.45
C PRO A 23 16.17 -8.31 -6.38
N ASP A 24 15.97 -8.64 -7.65
CA ASP A 24 15.27 -7.82 -8.64
C ASP A 24 13.80 -7.58 -8.28
N LEU A 25 13.14 -8.56 -7.65
CA LEU A 25 11.75 -8.46 -7.23
C LEU A 25 11.55 -7.45 -6.11
N LYS A 26 12.54 -7.21 -5.24
CA LYS A 26 12.41 -6.33 -4.09
C LYS A 26 11.91 -4.93 -4.50
N LYS A 27 12.54 -4.34 -5.51
CA LYS A 27 12.15 -3.01 -6.02
C LYS A 27 10.76 -3.01 -6.64
N ALA A 28 10.42 -4.05 -7.41
CA ALA A 28 9.11 -4.18 -8.05
C ALA A 28 7.99 -4.34 -7.01
N THR A 29 8.22 -5.09 -5.94
CA THR A 29 7.24 -5.33 -4.89
C THR A 29 6.98 -4.06 -4.06
N LEU A 30 8.05 -3.32 -3.71
CA LEU A 30 7.92 -2.03 -3.03
C LEU A 30 7.13 -1.01 -3.86
N ALA A 31 7.41 -0.93 -5.17
CA ALA A 31 6.67 -0.06 -6.08
C ALA A 31 5.17 -0.42 -6.10
N ARG A 32 4.83 -1.71 -6.25
CA ARG A 32 3.44 -2.18 -6.23
C ARG A 32 2.75 -1.88 -4.88
N LEU A 33 3.46 -2.06 -3.76
CA LEU A 33 2.92 -1.81 -2.43
C LEU A 33 2.52 -0.34 -2.22
N THR A 34 3.35 0.60 -2.69
CA THR A 34 3.05 2.04 -2.59
C THR A 34 1.82 2.43 -3.43
N VAL A 35 1.68 1.85 -4.63
CA VAL A 35 0.50 2.06 -5.49
C VAL A 35 -0.77 1.58 -4.79
N VAL A 36 -0.76 0.36 -4.25
CA VAL A 36 -1.91 -0.20 -3.51
C VAL A 36 -2.27 0.66 -2.30
N HIS A 37 -1.28 1.11 -1.53
CA HIS A 37 -1.52 1.95 -0.36
C HIS A 37 -2.18 3.29 -0.72
N ARG A 38 -1.73 3.92 -1.82
CA ARG A 38 -2.33 5.15 -2.34
C ARG A 38 -3.77 4.92 -2.77
N SER A 39 -4.04 3.84 -3.50
CA SER A 39 -5.38 3.46 -3.94
C SER A 39 -6.33 3.22 -2.77
N LEU A 40 -5.88 2.49 -1.74
CA LEU A 40 -6.67 2.25 -0.52
C LEU A 40 -6.99 3.54 0.24
N LYS A 41 -6.05 4.48 0.30
CA LYS A 41 -6.28 5.80 0.93
C LYS A 41 -7.37 6.58 0.20
N VAL A 42 -7.39 6.55 -1.13
CA VAL A 42 -8.41 7.21 -1.97
C VAL A 42 -9.76 6.50 -1.84
N ALA A 43 -9.78 5.17 -1.86
CA ALA A 43 -11.01 4.40 -1.69
C ALA A 43 -11.68 4.68 -0.34
N LYS A 44 -10.89 4.73 0.75
CA LYS A 44 -11.39 5.08 2.09
C LYS A 44 -11.88 6.53 2.19
N SER A 45 -11.25 7.48 1.49
CA SER A 45 -11.66 8.89 1.53
C SER A 45 -12.84 9.22 0.61
N GLY A 46 -13.05 8.43 -0.46
CA GLY A 46 -14.12 8.61 -1.44
C GLY A 46 -15.54 8.47 -0.88
N VAL A 47 -15.72 7.74 0.24
CA VAL A 47 -17.01 7.61 0.94
C VAL A 47 -17.55 9.00 1.35
N LYS A 48 -16.66 9.93 1.71
CA LYS A 48 -17.05 11.28 2.14
C LYS A 48 -17.58 12.16 1.01
N LYS A 49 -17.07 12.02 -0.22
CA LYS A 49 -17.50 12.84 -1.38
C LYS A 49 -18.88 12.44 -1.90
N ARG A 50 -19.24 11.15 -1.84
CA ARG A 50 -20.54 10.66 -2.30
C ARG A 50 -21.68 11.07 -1.35
N ILE A 51 -21.42 11.12 -0.05
CA ILE A 51 -22.39 11.56 0.96
C ILE A 51 -22.70 13.06 0.87
N ILE A 52 -21.71 13.90 0.53
CA ILE A 52 -21.92 15.36 0.40
C ILE A 52 -22.77 15.70 -0.84
N LEU A 53 -22.60 14.97 -1.95
CA LEU A 53 -23.39 15.17 -3.16
C LEU A 53 -24.85 14.72 -2.98
N ALA A 54 -25.11 13.69 -2.17
CA ALA A 54 -26.46 13.21 -1.86
C ALA A 54 -27.24 14.09 -0.86
N ARG A 55 -26.63 15.18 -0.35
CA ARG A 55 -27.23 16.12 0.60
C ARG A 55 -27.58 17.50 -0.02
N LYS A 56 -27.43 17.65 -1.34
CA LYS A 56 -27.75 18.86 -2.09
C LYS A 56 -28.93 18.59 -3.02
#